data_AF-A0A174R7Y5-F1
#
_entry.id   AF-A0A174R7Y5-F1
#
_cell.length_a   1.000
_cell.length_b   1.000
_cell.length_c   1.000
_cell.angle_alpha   90.00
_cell.angle_beta   90.00
_cell.angle_gamma   90.00
#
_symmetry.space_group_name_H-M   'P 1'
#
loop_
_entity.id
_entity.type
_entity.pdbx_description
1 polymer ?
#
loop_
_entity_poly.entity_id
_entity_poly.type
_entity_poly.pdbx_seq_one_letter_code
_entity_poly.pdbx_strand_id
1 'polypeptide(L)'
;MNTELARDLQYRITKEALAMLVIHGSAAETKDYERAIILIGSAWGLDPQNAVSHLELITREKEAARGTAEPEETRHVLPESELPMNASGMETLDNVCGLFETAIQLESRDHREALFRLASKLMETQNLLDWIEKTPEEQELPELAES
;
A
#
# COMPACT_ATOMS: atom_id res chain seq x y z
N MET A 1 -3.36 9.28 15.02
CA MET A 1 -2.12 8.48 15.05
C MET A 1 -1.07 9.14 15.94
N ASN A 2 -0.04 8.40 16.41
CA ASN A 2 1.16 8.97 17.04
C ASN A 2 2.39 8.67 16.18
N THR A 3 3.59 9.10 16.58
CA THR A 3 4.82 8.93 15.76
C THR A 3 5.23 7.47 15.57
N GLU A 4 4.95 6.60 16.53
CA GLU A 4 5.22 5.16 16.43
C GLU A 4 4.33 4.50 15.39
N LEU A 5 3.02 4.74 15.50
CA LEU A 5 2.03 4.25 14.53
C LEU A 5 2.27 4.82 13.12
N ALA A 6 2.77 6.06 13.01
CA ALA A 6 3.12 6.65 11.73
C ALA A 6 4.33 5.95 11.08
N ARG A 7 5.33 5.53 11.86
CA ARG A 7 6.45 4.72 11.35
C ARG A 7 5.99 3.34 10.91
N ASP A 8 5.13 2.71 11.71
CA ASP A 8 4.53 1.42 11.34
C ASP A 8 3.75 1.54 10.03
N LEU A 9 2.95 2.60 9.86
CA LEU A 9 2.24 2.86 8.62
C LEU A 9 3.20 3.06 7.43
N GLN A 10 4.30 3.82 7.57
CA GLN A 10 5.31 3.91 6.50
C GLN A 10 5.85 2.53 6.12
N TYR A 11 6.11 1.67 7.11
CA TYR A 11 6.60 0.33 6.84
C TYR A 11 5.54 -0.54 6.14
N ARG A 12 4.28 -0.53 6.60
CA ARG A 12 3.19 -1.27 5.95
C ARG A 12 2.98 -0.83 4.51
N ILE A 13 2.93 0.48 4.23
CA ILE A 13 2.82 1.01 2.86
C ILE A 13 4.04 0.63 2.00
N THR A 14 5.23 0.55 2.59
CA THR A 14 6.41 0.02 1.89
C THR A 14 6.22 -1.43 1.49
N LYS A 15 5.73 -2.28 2.39
CA LYS A 15 5.49 -3.70 2.08
C LYS A 15 4.42 -3.89 1.00
N GLU A 16 3.38 -3.06 0.97
CA GLU A 16 2.40 -3.05 -0.13
C GLU A 16 3.07 -2.72 -1.48
N ALA A 17 3.98 -1.74 -1.50
CA ALA A 17 4.74 -1.40 -2.71
C ALA A 17 5.65 -2.55 -3.17
N LEU A 18 6.29 -3.25 -2.23
CA LEU A 18 7.11 -4.42 -2.51
C LEU A 18 6.26 -5.58 -3.03
N ALA A 19 5.10 -5.86 -2.43
CA ALA A 19 4.17 -6.88 -2.91
C ALA A 19 3.74 -6.62 -4.36
N MET A 20 3.43 -5.35 -4.70
CA MET A 20 3.12 -4.97 -6.09
C MET A 20 4.26 -5.28 -7.07
N LEU A 21 5.51 -5.08 -6.66
CA LEU A 21 6.68 -5.38 -7.49
C LEU A 21 6.94 -6.88 -7.62
N VAL A 22 6.68 -7.66 -6.57
CA VAL A 22 6.75 -9.13 -6.61
C VAL A 22 5.69 -9.68 -7.59
N ILE A 23 4.44 -9.23 -7.48
CA ILE A 23 3.33 -9.76 -8.28
C ILE A 23 3.41 -9.33 -9.74
N HIS A 24 3.75 -8.06 -10.01
CA HIS A 24 3.67 -7.48 -11.35
C HIS A 24 5.02 -7.16 -11.98
N GLY A 25 6.12 -7.49 -11.30
CA GLY A 25 7.48 -7.24 -11.75
C GLY A 25 7.86 -5.76 -11.77
N SER A 26 9.01 -5.47 -12.37
CA SER A 26 9.64 -4.14 -12.33
C SER A 26 8.90 -3.01 -13.05
N ALA A 27 7.86 -3.33 -13.82
CA ALA A 27 7.00 -2.34 -14.48
C ALA A 27 5.89 -1.79 -13.56
N ALA A 28 5.70 -2.37 -12.37
CA ALA A 28 4.66 -1.95 -11.46
C ALA A 28 4.80 -0.47 -11.03
N GLU A 29 3.70 0.28 -11.13
CA GLU A 29 3.66 1.69 -10.70
C GLU A 29 3.62 1.77 -9.17
N THR A 30 4.66 2.37 -8.59
CA THR A 30 4.89 2.48 -7.14
C THR A 30 4.89 3.91 -6.63
N LYS A 31 4.72 4.91 -7.51
CA LYS A 31 4.84 6.34 -7.16
C LYS A 31 3.86 6.78 -6.08
N ASP A 32 2.64 6.24 -6.09
CA ASP A 32 1.64 6.58 -5.06
C ASP A 32 2.08 6.11 -3.66
N TYR A 33 2.70 4.94 -3.56
CA TYR A 33 3.27 4.42 -2.30
C TYR A 33 4.45 5.28 -1.83
N GLU A 34 5.39 5.56 -2.73
CA GLU A 34 6.56 6.42 -2.44
C GLU A 34 6.11 7.80 -1.96
N ARG A 35 5.10 8.37 -2.62
CA ARG A 35 4.53 9.67 -2.24
C ARG A 35 3.86 9.62 -0.88
N ALA A 36 3.08 8.58 -0.60
CA ALA A 36 2.44 8.40 0.70
C ALA A 36 3.46 8.25 1.83
N ILE A 37 4.53 7.48 1.65
CA ILE A 37 5.61 7.32 2.64
C ILE A 37 6.18 8.69 3.03
N ILE A 38 6.50 9.54 2.06
CA ILE A 38 7.01 10.90 2.32
C ILE A 38 5.98 11.74 3.07
N LEU A 39 4.72 11.70 2.65
CA LEU A 39 3.65 12.50 3.24
C LEU A 39 3.33 12.08 4.68
N ILE A 40 3.34 10.78 4.99
CA ILE A 40 3.18 10.25 6.36
C ILE A 40 4.31 10.79 7.24
N GLY A 41 5.56 10.69 6.78
CA GLY A 41 6.71 11.19 7.53
C GLY A 41 6.61 12.69 7.83
N SER A 42 6.26 13.49 6.81
CA SER A 42 6.10 14.93 6.95
C SER A 42 4.93 15.33 7.86
N ALA A 43 3.79 14.65 7.77
CA ALA A 43 2.59 14.97 8.54
C ALA A 43 2.78 14.72 10.04
N TRP A 44 3.55 13.69 10.40
CA TRP A 44 3.73 13.25 11.78
C TRP A 44 5.09 13.64 12.38
N GLY A 45 5.88 14.48 11.68
CA GLY A 45 7.16 14.97 12.18
C GLY A 45 8.21 13.86 12.37
N LEU A 46 8.20 12.84 11.52
CA LEU A 46 9.19 11.78 11.55
C LEU A 46 10.53 12.27 10.98
N ASP A 47 11.63 11.61 11.36
CA ASP A 47 12.93 11.85 10.75
C ASP A 47 12.83 11.55 9.24
N PRO A 48 13.23 12.49 8.34
CA PRO A 48 13.26 12.26 6.90
C PRO A 48 14.03 11.00 6.49
N GLN A 49 15.02 10.56 7.28
CA GLN A 49 15.77 9.32 7.02
C GLN A 49 14.90 8.06 7.09
N ASN A 50 13.79 8.08 7.82
CA ASN A 50 12.83 6.98 7.81
C ASN A 50 12.23 6.81 6.40
N ALA A 51 11.77 7.91 5.80
CA ALA A 51 11.23 7.88 4.45
C ALA A 51 12.29 7.45 3.42
N VAL A 52 13.51 7.98 3.52
CA VAL A 52 14.62 7.60 2.63
C VAL A 52 14.89 6.09 2.69
N SER A 53 14.97 5.50 3.88
CA SER A 53 15.22 4.06 4.06
C SER A 53 14.14 3.21 3.39
N HIS A 54 12.88 3.64 3.46
CA HIS A 54 11.76 2.94 2.79
C HIS A 54 11.81 3.08 1.26
N LEU A 55 12.17 4.25 0.73
CA LEU A 55 12.33 4.47 -0.71
C LEU A 55 13.50 3.66 -1.28
N GLU A 56 14.58 3.49 -0.51
CA GLU A 56 15.71 2.62 -0.88
C GLU A 56 15.31 1.15 -0.96
N LEU A 57 14.40 0.67 -0.09
CA LEU A 57 13.84 -0.69 -0.20
C LEU A 57 13.09 -0.87 -1.53
N ILE A 58 12.20 0.08 -1.87
CA ILE A 58 11.43 0.04 -3.12
C ILE A 58 12.35 0.10 -4.34
N THR A 59 13.41 0.92 -4.28
CA THR A 59 14.38 1.04 -5.38
C THR A 59 15.13 -0.27 -5.59
N ARG A 60 15.64 -0.89 -4.53
CA ARG A 60 16.33 -2.19 -4.62
C ARG A 60 15.43 -3.29 -5.14
N GLU A 61 14.16 -3.29 -4.77
CA GLU A 61 13.19 -4.27 -5.28
C GLU A 61 12.93 -4.10 -6.77
N LYS A 62 12.79 -2.85 -7.24
CA LYS A 62 12.71 -2.55 -8.68
C LYS A 62 13.94 -3.05 -9.44
N GLU A 63 15.13 -2.91 -8.87
CA GLU A 63 16.38 -3.39 -9.47
C GLU A 63 16.42 -4.92 -9.51
N ALA A 64 16.05 -5.58 -8.41
CA ALA A 64 15.95 -7.04 -8.35
C ALA A 64 15.00 -7.58 -9.43
N ALA A 65 13.80 -7.01 -9.53
CA ALA A 65 12.79 -7.40 -10.52
C ALA A 65 13.12 -7.02 -11.99
N ARG A 66 14.20 -6.27 -12.23
CA ARG A 66 14.75 -6.01 -13.60
C ARG A 66 15.85 -6.98 -13.97
N GLY A 67 16.59 -7.48 -12.99
CA GLY A 67 17.81 -8.26 -13.20
C GLY A 67 17.59 -9.72 -13.57
N THR A 68 16.35 -10.21 -13.44
CA THR A 68 16.00 -11.61 -13.65
C THR A 68 15.10 -11.80 -14.87
N ALA A 69 15.49 -12.75 -15.73
CA ALA A 69 14.66 -13.21 -16.84
C ALA A 69 13.57 -14.19 -16.37
N GLU A 70 13.78 -14.83 -15.22
CA GLU A 70 12.86 -15.76 -14.58
C GLU A 70 12.38 -15.20 -13.23
N PRO A 71 11.07 -14.95 -13.06
CA PRO A 71 10.52 -14.38 -11.83
C PRO A 71 10.88 -15.17 -10.57
N GLU A 72 10.91 -16.50 -10.65
CA GLU A 72 11.17 -17.40 -9.50
C GLU A 72 12.62 -17.32 -8.98
N GLU A 73 13.57 -16.84 -9.78
CA GLU A 73 14.98 -16.67 -9.36
C GLU A 73 15.27 -15.27 -8.79
N THR A 74 14.25 -14.40 -8.74
CA THR A 74 14.40 -13.02 -8.27
C THR A 74 14.75 -12.99 -6.79
N ARG A 75 15.87 -12.35 -6.47
CA ARG A 75 16.29 -12.12 -5.08
C ARG A 75 15.60 -10.88 -4.53
N HIS A 76 14.36 -11.07 -4.11
CA HIS A 76 13.54 -10.03 -3.47
C HIS A 76 14.20 -9.49 -2.20
N VAL A 77 13.96 -8.21 -1.91
CA VAL A 77 14.50 -7.48 -0.75
C VAL A 77 13.93 -8.04 0.56
N LEU A 78 12.67 -8.45 0.55
CA LEU A 78 12.00 -9.18 1.62
C LEU A 78 11.40 -10.48 1.06
N PRO A 79 11.32 -11.55 1.86
CA PRO A 79 10.64 -12.77 1.44
C PRO A 79 9.13 -12.53 1.31
N GLU A 80 8.47 -13.23 0.39
CA GLU A 80 7.01 -13.13 0.19
C GLU A 80 6.20 -13.35 1.46
N SER A 81 6.68 -14.20 2.38
CA SER A 81 6.01 -14.46 3.66
C SER A 81 5.92 -13.25 4.60
N GLU A 82 6.71 -12.20 4.36
CA GLU A 82 6.65 -10.94 5.13
C GLU A 82 5.78 -9.88 4.46
N LEU A 83 5.40 -10.10 3.19
CA LEU A 83 4.63 -9.18 2.36
C LEU A 83 3.12 -9.42 2.49
N PRO A 84 2.29 -8.40 2.26
CA PRO A 84 0.82 -8.49 2.28
C PRO A 84 0.25 -9.21 1.05
N MET A 85 0.77 -10.41 0.73
CA MET A 85 0.33 -11.21 -0.42
C MET A 85 -1.10 -11.72 -0.27
N ASN A 86 -1.55 -11.87 0.98
CA ASN A 86 -2.90 -12.28 1.35
C ASN A 86 -3.39 -11.42 2.53
N ALA A 87 -3.32 -10.09 2.38
CA ALA A 87 -3.74 -9.18 3.44
C ALA A 87 -5.20 -9.44 3.81
N SER A 88 -5.51 -9.42 5.10
CA SER A 88 -6.90 -9.45 5.56
C SER A 88 -7.59 -8.10 5.36
N GLY A 89 -8.92 -8.10 5.44
CA GLY A 89 -9.71 -6.87 5.38
C GLY A 89 -9.44 -5.90 6.50
N MET A 90 -9.13 -6.43 7.67
CA MET A 90 -8.73 -5.59 8.79
C MET A 90 -7.38 -4.91 8.50
N GLU A 91 -6.39 -5.63 7.98
CA GLU A 91 -5.08 -5.06 7.64
C GLU A 91 -5.19 -3.98 6.54
N THR A 92 -6.00 -4.25 5.51
CA THR A 92 -6.26 -3.28 4.43
C THR A 92 -6.98 -2.05 4.97
N LEU A 93 -8.01 -2.24 5.80
CA LEU A 93 -8.76 -1.14 6.42
C LEU A 93 -7.86 -0.31 7.34
N ASP A 94 -6.97 -0.94 8.11
CA ASP A 94 -6.02 -0.24 8.97
C ASP A 94 -5.05 0.63 8.16
N ASN A 95 -4.59 0.15 6.99
CA ASN A 95 -3.77 0.95 6.07
C ASN A 95 -4.57 2.16 5.56
N VAL A 96 -5.80 1.95 5.09
CA VAL A 96 -6.69 3.00 4.56
C VAL A 96 -7.01 4.05 5.62
N CYS A 97 -7.37 3.63 6.83
CA CYS A 97 -7.62 4.52 7.96
C CYS A 97 -6.37 5.35 8.31
N GLY A 98 -5.19 4.73 8.34
CA GLY A 98 -3.93 5.44 8.57
C GLY A 98 -3.62 6.50 7.51
N LEU A 99 -3.91 6.22 6.23
CA LEU A 99 -3.77 7.18 5.14
C LEU A 99 -4.75 8.36 5.31
N PHE A 100 -5.99 8.12 5.70
CA PHE A 100 -6.97 9.20 5.96
C PHE A 100 -6.64 10.02 7.20
N GLU A 101 -6.22 9.39 8.31
CA GLU A 101 -5.73 10.11 9.48
C GLU A 101 -4.55 11.02 9.13
N THR A 102 -3.65 10.55 8.28
CA THR A 102 -2.54 11.35 7.76
C THR A 102 -3.04 12.50 6.89
N ALA A 103 -4.04 12.28 6.03
CA ALA A 103 -4.62 13.32 5.19
C ALA A 103 -5.23 14.48 6.00
N ILE A 104 -5.80 14.20 7.18
CA ILE A 104 -6.36 15.22 8.08
C ILE A 104 -5.28 16.18 8.60
N GLN A 105 -4.03 15.74 8.71
CA GLN A 105 -2.90 16.58 9.14
C GLN A 105 -2.32 17.46 8.01
N LEU A 106 -2.78 17.30 6.77
CA LEU A 106 -2.20 17.93 5.60
C LEU A 106 -3.08 19.08 5.09
N GLU A 107 -2.49 20.25 4.91
CA GLU A 107 -3.19 21.44 4.39
C GLU A 107 -3.36 21.42 2.86
N SER A 108 -2.42 20.81 2.14
CA SER A 108 -2.45 20.77 0.68
C SER A 108 -3.50 19.78 0.16
N ARG A 109 -4.39 20.28 -0.71
CA ARG A 109 -5.36 19.45 -1.43
C ARG A 109 -4.67 18.34 -2.23
N ASP A 110 -3.62 18.68 -2.97
CA ASP A 110 -2.88 17.74 -3.80
C ASP A 110 -2.26 16.61 -2.96
N HIS A 111 -1.81 16.93 -1.74
CA HIS A 111 -1.30 15.92 -0.82
C HIS A 111 -2.40 15.00 -0.31
N ARG A 112 -3.57 15.55 0.07
CA ARG A 112 -4.72 14.75 0.50
C ARG A 112 -5.23 13.86 -0.63
N GLU A 113 -5.27 14.36 -1.86
CA GLU A 113 -5.65 13.59 -3.05
C GLU A 113 -4.66 12.46 -3.35
N ALA A 114 -3.36 12.66 -3.12
CA ALA A 114 -2.37 11.59 -3.28
C ALA A 114 -2.61 10.43 -2.29
N LEU A 115 -2.92 10.73 -1.03
CA LEU A 115 -3.25 9.71 -0.03
C LEU A 115 -4.57 9.02 -0.34
N PHE A 116 -5.57 9.78 -0.82
CA PHE A 116 -6.85 9.23 -1.26
C PHE A 116 -6.68 8.26 -2.44
N ARG A 117 -5.90 8.62 -3.47
CA ARG A 117 -5.64 7.73 -4.61
C ARG A 117 -5.01 6.41 -4.18
N LEU A 118 -4.03 6.46 -3.27
CA LEU A 118 -3.43 5.23 -2.75
C LEU A 118 -4.43 4.40 -1.94
N ALA A 119 -5.22 5.04 -1.08
CA ALA A 119 -6.26 4.35 -0.32
C ALA A 119 -7.26 3.64 -1.25
N SER A 120 -7.74 4.31 -2.29
CA SER A 120 -8.60 3.70 -3.33
C SER A 120 -7.95 2.48 -3.97
N LYS A 121 -6.68 2.59 -4.38
CA LYS A 121 -5.94 1.47 -4.96
C LYS A 121 -5.84 0.27 -4.01
N LEU A 122 -5.58 0.50 -2.72
CA LEU A 122 -5.53 -0.58 -1.73
C LEU A 122 -6.89 -1.27 -1.57
N MET A 123 -7.98 -0.50 -1.54
CA MET A 123 -9.33 -1.04 -1.43
C MET A 123 -9.71 -1.90 -2.65
N GLU A 124 -9.32 -1.48 -3.85
CA GLU A 124 -9.58 -2.20 -5.11
C GLU A 124 -8.75 -3.49 -5.22
N THR A 125 -7.46 -3.42 -4.90
CA THR A 125 -6.53 -4.55 -5.08
C THR A 125 -6.71 -5.66 -4.04
N GLN A 126 -7.17 -5.33 -2.84
CA GLN A 126 -7.40 -6.29 -1.76
C GLN A 126 -8.89 -6.70 -1.65
N ASN A 127 -9.68 -6.34 -2.66
CA ASN A 127 -11.10 -6.67 -2.84
C ASN A 127 -11.92 -6.74 -1.55
N LEU A 128 -11.99 -5.63 -0.81
CA LEU A 128 -12.70 -5.53 0.48
C LEU A 128 -14.15 -6.06 0.44
N LEU A 129 -14.78 -6.08 -0.74
CA LEU A 129 -16.13 -6.57 -0.96
C LEU A 129 -16.25 -8.09 -0.84
N ASP A 130 -15.19 -8.85 -1.09
CA ASP A 130 -15.18 -10.32 -0.96
C ASP A 130 -15.35 -10.76 0.51
N TRP A 131 -15.18 -9.85 1.46
CA TRP A 131 -15.24 -10.15 2.89
C TRP A 131 -16.52 -9.68 3.57
N ILE A 132 -17.37 -8.92 2.88
CA ILE A 132 -18.65 -8.47 3.42
C ILE A 132 -19.69 -9.55 3.12
N GLU A 133 -20.28 -10.13 4.17
CA GLU A 133 -21.46 -10.97 4.01
C GLU A 133 -22.60 -10.09 3.49
N LYS A 134 -22.93 -10.26 2.20
CA LYS A 134 -24.02 -9.52 1.56
C LYS A 134 -25.33 -9.83 2.26
N THR A 135 -26.09 -8.79 2.57
CA THR A 135 -27.50 -8.94 2.98
C THR A 135 -28.32 -9.61 1.87
N PRO A 136 -29.46 -10.25 2.19
CA PRO A 136 -30.31 -10.85 1.17
C PRO A 136 -30.69 -9.87 0.05
N GLU A 137 -30.93 -8.60 0.38
CA GLU A 137 -31.27 -7.54 -0.57
C GLU A 137 -30.11 -7.18 -1.52
N GLU A 138 -28.86 -7.23 -1.04
CA GLU A 138 -27.66 -6.94 -1.85
C GLU A 138 -27.28 -8.10 -2.78
N GLN A 139 -27.72 -9.33 -2.48
CA GLN A 139 -27.52 -10.50 -3.35
C GLN A 139 -28.40 -10.46 -4.61
N GLU A 140 -29.56 -9.78 -4.54
CA GLU A 140 -30.53 -9.65 -5.64
C GLU A 140 -30.20 -8.48 -6.59
N LEU A 141 -29.15 -7.70 -6.33
CA LEU A 141 -28.74 -6.59 -7.18
C LEU A 141 -27.96 -7.09 -8.42
N PRO A 142 -28.44 -6.80 -9.64
CA PRO A 142 -27.83 -7.32 -10.88
C PRO A 142 -26.41 -6.79 -11.15
N GLU A 143 -26.00 -5.70 -10.52
CA GLU A 143 -24.65 -5.11 -10.65
C GLU A 143 -23.58 -5.90 -9.86
N LEU A 144 -23.97 -6.86 -9.03
CA LEU A 144 -23.07 -7.65 -8.17
C LEU A 144 -23.13 -9.16 -8.45
N ALA A 145 -23.76 -9.56 -9.56
CA ALA A 145 -24.02 -10.95 -9.93
C ALA A 145 -22.88 -11.63 -10.71
N GLU A 146 -21.85 -10.88 -11.13
CA GLU A 146 -20.67 -11.42 -11.79
C GLU A 146 -19.39 -10.93 -11.10
N SER A 147 -18.80 -11.82 -10.30
CA SER A 147 -17.36 -11.92 -10.00
C SER A 147 -17.02 -13.41 -9.87
#